data_AF-Q1ZR60-F1
#
_entry.id   AF-Q1ZR60-F1
#
_cell.length_a   1.000
_cell.length_b   1.000
_cell.length_c   1.000
_cell.angle_alpha   90.00
_cell.angle_beta   90.00
_cell.angle_gamma   90.00
#
_symmetry.space_group_name_H-M   'P 1'
#
loop_
_entity.id
_entity.type
_entity.pdbx_description
1 polymer ?
#
loop_
_entity_poly.entity_id
_entity_poly.type
_entity_poly.pdbx_seq_one_letter_code
_entity_poly.pdbx_strand_id
1 'polypeptide(L)'
;MYFFNLKALLLDLKHNNVTERESALYVLIPIILMMLYSYYLPQTDSLESLADDVMIIINFIILFIVNGGNNGKNFLIKYFSLSWVVAWRVLIFYLVPFTFVFSGLMYFVFPDSLKHDTYGLLLYGIAFEVFYLFFMIKAFKATLQKVVIAYD
;
A
#
# COMPACT_ATOMS: atom_id res chain seq x y z
N MET A 1 -12.69 8.19 10.39
CA MET A 1 -11.51 7.45 9.87
C MET A 1 -11.66 5.97 10.17
N TYR A 2 -11.55 5.13 9.16
CA TYR A 2 -11.58 3.69 9.29
C TYR A 2 -10.16 3.18 9.53
N PHE A 3 -9.98 2.33 10.55
CA PHE A 3 -8.68 1.74 10.84
C PHE A 3 -8.47 0.42 10.10
N PHE A 4 -9.49 -0.44 10.11
CA PHE A 4 -9.38 -1.82 9.61
C PHE A 4 -10.56 -2.27 8.74
N ASN A 5 -11.70 -1.57 8.84
CA ASN A 5 -12.94 -1.94 8.15
C ASN A 5 -12.95 -1.44 6.71
N LEU A 6 -12.31 -2.22 5.83
CA LEU A 6 -12.25 -1.92 4.40
C LEU A 6 -13.64 -1.91 3.74
N LYS A 7 -14.58 -2.75 4.19
CA LYS A 7 -15.93 -2.81 3.58
C LYS A 7 -16.70 -1.50 3.78
N ALA A 8 -16.70 -0.98 5.02
CA ALA A 8 -17.34 0.29 5.32
C ALA A 8 -16.68 1.46 4.58
N LEU A 9 -15.33 1.51 4.58
CA LEU A 9 -14.60 2.53 3.83
C LEU A 9 -14.94 2.49 2.33
N LEU A 10 -14.96 1.31 1.70
CA LEU A 10 -15.29 1.18 0.29
C LEU A 10 -16.71 1.68 -0.02
N LEU A 11 -17.68 1.42 0.87
CA LEU A 11 -19.05 1.90 0.70
C LEU A 11 -19.13 3.42 0.79
N ASP A 12 -18.45 4.04 1.75
CA ASP A 12 -18.43 5.50 1.87
C ASP A 12 -17.69 6.19 0.74
N LEU A 13 -16.59 5.60 0.27
CA LEU A 13 -15.86 6.11 -0.90
C LEU A 13 -16.69 6.04 -2.19
N LYS A 14 -17.57 5.03 -2.33
CA LYS A 14 -18.51 4.94 -3.46
C LYS A 14 -19.57 6.03 -3.43
N HIS A 15 -20.08 6.35 -2.24
CA HIS A 15 -21.10 7.36 -2.05
C HIS A 15 -20.53 8.79 -1.90
N ASN A 16 -19.21 8.97 -1.97
CA ASN A 16 -18.51 10.23 -1.70
C ASN A 16 -18.81 10.81 -0.31
N ASN A 17 -19.02 9.94 0.68
CA ASN A 17 -19.31 10.34 2.05
C ASN A 17 -18.04 10.68 2.85
N VAL A 18 -16.85 10.35 2.33
CA VAL A 18 -15.58 10.69 2.98
C VAL A 18 -15.22 12.14 2.68
N THR A 19 -15.24 12.97 3.72
CA THR A 19 -14.96 14.40 3.60
C THR A 19 -13.46 14.70 3.53
N GLU A 20 -13.09 15.90 3.05
CA GLU A 20 -11.69 16.35 3.04
C GLU A 20 -11.09 16.37 4.45
N ARG A 21 -11.85 16.83 5.45
CA ARG A 21 -11.44 16.84 6.86
C ARG A 21 -11.09 15.44 7.37
N GLU A 22 -11.88 14.43 7.01
CA GLU A 22 -11.60 13.05 7.39
C GLU A 22 -10.42 12.49 6.61
N SER A 23 -10.28 12.86 5.33
CA SER A 23 -9.16 12.47 4.47
C SER A 23 -7.82 12.97 5.01
N ALA A 24 -7.78 14.17 5.61
CA ALA A 24 -6.58 14.74 6.21
C ALA A 24 -6.00 13.85 7.33
N LEU A 25 -6.84 13.18 8.12
CA LEU A 25 -6.38 12.25 9.16
C LEU A 25 -5.67 11.03 8.60
N TYR A 26 -6.09 10.54 7.43
CA TYR A 26 -5.41 9.46 6.71
C TYR A 26 -4.06 9.86 6.12
N VAL A 27 -3.71 11.15 6.14
CA VAL A 27 -2.39 11.66 5.72
C VAL A 27 -1.54 12.00 6.93
N LEU A 28 -2.10 12.76 7.87
CA LEU A 28 -1.37 13.26 9.04
C LEU A 28 -0.89 12.15 9.95
N ILE A 29 -1.72 11.15 10.23
CA ILE A 29 -1.34 10.07 11.15
C ILE A 29 -0.17 9.24 10.58
N PRO A 30 -0.20 8.77 9.32
CA PRO A 30 0.97 8.12 8.71
C PRO A 30 2.23 8.96 8.75
N ILE A 31 2.14 10.27 8.45
CA ILE A 31 3.30 11.16 8.46
C ILE A 31 3.89 11.25 9.87
N ILE A 32 3.06 11.43 10.89
CA ILE A 32 3.53 11.48 12.29
C ILE A 32 4.18 10.15 12.68
N LEU A 33 3.57 9.01 12.32
CA LEU A 33 4.15 7.70 12.59
C LEU A 33 5.48 7.50 11.86
N MET A 34 5.59 7.94 10.61
CA MET A 34 6.81 7.86 9.82
C MET A 34 7.91 8.77 10.39
N MET A 35 7.58 9.98 10.84
CA MET A 35 8.52 10.88 11.51
C MET A 35 9.02 10.30 12.85
N LEU A 36 8.13 9.69 13.62
CA LEU A 36 8.51 8.99 14.85
C LEU A 36 9.41 7.80 14.53
N TYR A 37 9.06 7.01 13.52
CA TYR A 37 9.82 5.84 13.08
C TYR A 37 11.22 6.24 12.59
N SER A 38 11.33 7.26 11.74
CA SER A 38 12.60 7.72 11.18
C SER A 38 13.56 8.30 12.22
N TYR A 39 13.04 8.86 13.32
CA TYR A 39 13.88 9.32 14.44
C TYR A 39 14.67 8.19 15.11
N TYR A 40 14.15 6.95 15.09
CA TYR A 40 14.76 5.81 15.78
C TYR A 40 15.55 4.86 14.86
N LEU A 41 15.63 5.12 13.55
CA LEU A 41 16.31 4.23 12.61
C LEU A 41 17.77 4.62 12.36
N PRO A 42 18.67 3.63 12.23
CA PRO A 42 19.96 3.83 11.60
C PRO A 42 19.78 4.31 10.15
N GLN A 43 20.74 5.09 9.63
CA GLN A 43 20.73 5.47 8.22
C GLN A 43 20.76 4.21 7.34
N THR A 44 19.76 4.08 6.47
CA THR A 44 19.68 3.03 5.45
C THR A 44 20.66 3.32 4.32
N ASP A 45 21.08 2.26 3.60
CA ASP A 45 21.91 2.41 2.41
C ASP A 45 21.17 3.24 1.34
N SER A 46 21.91 4.12 0.68
CA SER A 46 21.41 5.08 -0.30
C SER A 46 20.69 4.44 -1.49
N LEU A 47 21.07 3.22 -1.86
CA LEU A 47 20.51 2.53 -3.02
C LEU A 47 19.14 1.90 -2.72
N GLU A 48 18.96 1.31 -1.54
CA GLU A 48 17.67 0.77 -1.09
C GLU A 48 16.65 1.91 -0.94
N SER A 49 17.07 3.01 -0.29
CA SER A 49 16.25 4.21 -0.15
C SER A 49 15.78 4.77 -1.50
N LEU A 50 16.66 4.82 -2.50
CA LEU A 50 16.29 5.31 -3.83
C LEU A 50 15.30 4.38 -4.53
N ALA A 51 15.43 3.07 -4.35
CA ALA A 51 14.52 2.10 -4.93
C ALA A 51 13.11 2.22 -4.33
N ASP A 52 13.01 2.41 -3.01
CA ASP A 52 11.73 2.63 -2.32
C ASP A 52 11.03 3.89 -2.84
N ASP A 53 11.74 5.01 -2.96
CA ASP A 53 11.20 6.27 -3.50
C ASP A 53 10.66 6.09 -4.92
N VAL A 54 11.42 5.41 -5.78
CA VAL A 54 11.02 5.12 -7.17
C VAL A 54 9.77 4.23 -7.20
N MET A 55 9.71 3.20 -6.34
CA MET A 55 8.56 2.31 -6.24
C MET A 55 7.31 3.03 -5.76
N ILE A 56 7.42 3.93 -4.78
CA ILE A 56 6.30 4.76 -4.31
C ILE A 56 5.74 5.60 -5.46
N ILE A 57 6.60 6.23 -6.27
CA ILE A 57 6.19 7.04 -7.42
C ILE A 57 5.48 6.16 -8.47
N ILE A 58 6.05 5.00 -8.80
CA ILE A 58 5.44 4.05 -9.74
C ILE A 58 4.07 3.60 -9.25
N ASN A 59 3.94 3.22 -7.97
CA ASN A 59 2.69 2.80 -7.36
C ASN A 59 1.63 3.90 -7.41
N PHE A 60 2.02 5.15 -7.10
CA PHE A 60 1.13 6.30 -7.18
C PHE A 60 0.61 6.52 -8.60
N ILE A 61 1.50 6.47 -9.60
CA ILE A 61 1.13 6.63 -11.02
C ILE A 61 0.20 5.50 -11.48
N ILE A 62 0.52 4.24 -11.15
CA ILE A 62 -0.32 3.10 -11.52
C ILE A 62 -1.71 3.25 -10.91
N LEU A 63 -1.82 3.60 -9.64
CA LEU A 63 -3.11 3.77 -8.97
C LEU A 63 -3.87 4.98 -9.52
N PHE A 64 -3.18 6.05 -9.91
CA PHE A 64 -3.79 7.20 -10.59
C PHE A 64 -4.43 6.77 -11.92
N ILE A 65 -3.71 6.00 -12.73
CA ILE A 65 -4.23 5.45 -13.99
C ILE A 65 -5.42 4.51 -13.72
N VAL A 66 -5.32 3.61 -12.73
CA VAL A 66 -6.41 2.70 -12.34
C VAL A 66 -7.65 3.47 -11.89
N ASN A 67 -7.50 4.64 -11.25
CA ASN A 67 -8.62 5.51 -10.88
C ASN A 67 -9.25 6.26 -12.07
N GLY A 68 -8.75 6.09 -13.30
CA GLY A 68 -9.23 6.76 -14.51
C GLY A 68 -8.36 7.93 -14.97
N GLY A 69 -7.17 8.10 -14.38
CA GLY A 69 -6.24 9.18 -14.71
C GLY A 69 -6.89 10.55 -14.54
N ASN A 70 -6.78 11.39 -15.58
CA ASN A 70 -7.36 12.75 -15.60
C ASN A 70 -8.89 12.78 -15.48
N ASN A 71 -9.58 11.68 -15.82
CA ASN A 71 -11.03 11.55 -15.69
C ASN A 71 -11.44 10.94 -14.35
N GLY A 72 -10.48 10.52 -13.54
CA GLY A 72 -10.72 9.96 -12.22
C GLY A 72 -11.24 11.01 -11.24
N LYS A 73 -12.08 10.59 -10.31
CA LYS A 73 -12.62 11.45 -9.24
C LYS A 73 -12.03 11.09 -7.89
N ASN A 74 -11.78 12.10 -7.06
CA ASN A 74 -11.38 11.97 -5.66
C ASN A 74 -10.16 11.06 -5.44
N PHE A 75 -9.16 11.14 -6.34
CA PHE A 75 -8.01 10.24 -6.33
C PHE A 75 -7.25 10.28 -5.00
N LEU A 76 -6.87 11.48 -4.54
CA LEU A 76 -6.08 11.63 -3.31
C LEU A 76 -6.83 11.11 -2.08
N ILE A 77 -8.12 11.43 -1.96
CA ILE A 77 -8.98 10.93 -0.87
C ILE A 77 -9.00 9.40 -0.86
N LYS A 78 -9.22 8.77 -2.03
CA LYS A 78 -9.19 7.31 -2.16
C LYS A 78 -7.81 6.74 -1.86
N TYR A 79 -6.76 7.34 -2.40
CA TYR A 79 -5.39 6.90 -2.23
C TYR A 79 -5.01 6.84 -0.76
N PHE A 80 -5.11 7.95 -0.03
CA PHE A 80 -4.69 7.99 1.37
C PHE A 80 -5.55 7.11 2.27
N SER A 81 -6.88 7.16 2.09
CA SER A 81 -7.79 6.36 2.92
C SER A 81 -7.65 4.85 2.68
N LEU A 82 -7.53 4.43 1.42
CA LEU A 82 -7.31 3.01 1.09
C LEU A 82 -5.92 2.57 1.51
N SER A 83 -4.88 3.35 1.24
CA SER A 83 -3.50 3.01 1.62
C SER A 83 -3.41 2.72 3.10
N TRP A 84 -4.03 3.53 3.95
CA TRP A 84 -4.07 3.28 5.39
C TRP A 84 -4.70 1.94 5.76
N VAL A 85 -5.94 1.70 5.33
CA VAL A 85 -6.69 0.50 5.74
C VAL A 85 -6.12 -0.77 5.12
N VAL A 86 -5.64 -0.69 3.88
CA VAL A 86 -5.00 -1.82 3.19
C VAL A 86 -3.64 -2.10 3.80
N ALA A 87 -2.83 -1.09 4.12
CA ALA A 87 -1.53 -1.29 4.78
C ALA A 87 -1.68 -2.07 6.08
N TRP A 88 -2.60 -1.68 6.98
CA TRP A 88 -2.83 -2.42 8.22
C TRP A 88 -3.26 -3.88 8.00
N ARG A 89 -4.12 -4.13 6.99
CA ARG A 89 -4.56 -5.48 6.66
C ARG A 89 -3.42 -6.34 6.08
N VAL A 90 -2.62 -5.76 5.20
CA VAL A 90 -1.43 -6.41 4.61
C VAL A 90 -0.42 -6.71 5.71
N LEU A 91 -0.14 -5.74 6.58
CA LEU A 91 0.77 -5.88 7.71
C LEU A 91 0.34 -7.02 8.65
N ILE A 92 -0.92 -7.04 9.07
CA ILE A 92 -1.40 -8.00 10.08
C ILE A 92 -1.60 -9.40 9.50
N PHE A 93 -2.20 -9.53 8.32
CA PHE A 93 -2.59 -10.85 7.79
C PHE A 93 -1.59 -11.45 6.82
N TYR A 94 -0.78 -10.63 6.15
CA TYR A 94 -0.01 -11.09 4.99
C TYR A 94 1.49 -10.89 5.12
N LEU A 95 1.98 -9.97 5.97
CA LEU A 95 3.42 -9.75 6.14
C LEU A 95 4.14 -11.04 6.53
N VAL A 96 3.73 -11.66 7.65
CA VAL A 96 4.39 -12.88 8.15
C VAL A 96 4.34 -14.03 7.14
N PRO A 97 3.16 -14.41 6.58
CA PRO A 97 3.11 -15.43 5.53
C PRO A 97 3.96 -15.09 4.30
N PHE A 98 3.95 -13.82 3.86
CA PHE A 98 4.74 -13.37 2.73
C PHE A 98 6.23 -13.55 3.00
N THR A 99 6.73 -13.10 4.16
CA THR A 99 8.14 -13.23 4.54
C THR A 99 8.55 -14.70 4.58
N PHE A 100 7.75 -15.58 5.17
CA PHE A 100 8.06 -17.01 5.20
C PHE A 100 8.15 -17.63 3.80
N VAL A 101 7.19 -17.34 2.92
CA VAL A 101 7.19 -17.86 1.55
C VAL A 101 8.37 -17.30 0.76
N PHE A 102 8.62 -15.99 0.85
CA PHE A 102 9.72 -15.34 0.15
C PHE A 102 11.08 -15.90 0.60
N SER A 103 11.34 -15.95 1.91
CA SER A 103 12.60 -16.49 2.45
C SER A 103 12.80 -17.96 2.07
N GLY A 104 11.73 -18.77 2.10
CA GLY A 104 11.78 -20.15 1.62
C GLY A 104 12.16 -20.25 0.14
N LEU A 105 11.49 -19.49 -0.72
CA LEU A 105 11.80 -19.46 -2.16
C LEU A 105 13.24 -19.02 -2.43
N MET A 106 13.70 -17.95 -1.76
CA MET A 106 15.07 -17.46 -1.91
C MET A 106 16.09 -18.51 -1.46
N TYR A 107 15.84 -19.22 -0.36
CA TYR A 107 16.70 -20.30 0.12
C TYR A 107 16.84 -21.45 -0.89
N PHE A 108 15.75 -21.87 -1.52
CA PHE A 108 15.77 -22.99 -2.48
C PHE A 108 16.28 -22.60 -3.87
N VAL A 109 15.99 -21.38 -4.34
CA VAL A 109 16.32 -20.95 -5.71
C VAL A 109 17.69 -20.29 -5.78
N PHE A 110 18.11 -19.57 -4.74
CA PHE A 110 19.36 -18.80 -4.71
C PHE A 110 20.17 -19.06 -3.43
N PRO A 111 20.69 -20.27 -3.23
CA PRO A 111 21.38 -20.65 -2.00
C PRO A 111 22.64 -19.82 -1.70
N ASP A 112 23.30 -19.25 -2.72
CA ASP A 112 24.50 -18.42 -2.55
C ASP A 112 24.25 -16.90 -2.51
N SER A 113 23.11 -16.40 -3.01
CA SER A 113 22.83 -14.94 -3.01
C SER A 113 22.44 -14.41 -1.63
N LEU A 114 22.11 -15.31 -0.70
CA LEU A 114 21.85 -15.01 0.72
C LEU A 114 23.08 -14.51 1.49
N LYS A 115 24.27 -14.55 0.88
CA LYS A 115 25.52 -14.07 1.52
C LYS A 115 25.74 -12.56 1.36
N HIS A 116 24.94 -11.87 0.55
CA HIS A 116 24.98 -10.42 0.40
C HIS A 116 23.65 -9.79 0.84
N ASP A 117 23.65 -9.23 2.06
CA ASP A 117 22.45 -8.70 2.73
C ASP A 117 21.69 -7.66 1.89
N THR A 118 22.38 -6.79 1.17
CA THR A 118 21.77 -5.65 0.43
C THR A 118 20.86 -6.10 -0.73
N TYR A 119 21.29 -7.07 -1.53
CA TYR A 119 20.50 -7.50 -2.70
C TYR A 119 19.26 -8.31 -2.30
N GLY A 120 19.36 -9.09 -1.22
CA GLY A 120 18.23 -9.83 -0.67
C GLY A 120 17.15 -8.89 -0.14
N LEU A 121 17.55 -7.86 0.61
CA LEU A 121 16.65 -6.83 1.14
C LEU A 121 15.99 -6.00 0.03
N LEU A 122 16.76 -5.58 -0.97
CA LEU A 122 16.22 -4.87 -2.14
C LEU A 122 15.15 -5.69 -2.88
N LEU A 123 15.45 -6.96 -3.18
CA LEU A 123 14.49 -7.86 -3.85
C LEU A 123 13.24 -8.11 -3.00
N TYR A 124 13.42 -8.25 -1.68
CA TYR A 124 12.31 -8.38 -0.74
C TYR A 124 11.40 -7.14 -0.79
N GLY A 125 11.99 -5.93 -0.71
CA GLY A 125 11.26 -4.66 -0.78
C GLY A 125 10.45 -4.55 -2.07
N ILE A 126 11.09 -4.76 -3.22
CA ILE A 126 10.42 -4.70 -4.53
C ILE A 126 9.29 -5.74 -4.62
N ALA A 127 9.54 -6.99 -4.21
CA ALA A 127 8.53 -8.04 -4.26
C ALA A 127 7.35 -7.73 -3.34
N PHE A 128 7.61 -7.21 -2.14
CA PHE A 128 6.57 -6.81 -1.20
C PHE A 128 5.76 -5.62 -1.71
N GLU A 129 6.39 -4.62 -2.31
CA GLU A 129 5.71 -3.47 -2.93
C GLU A 129 4.79 -3.90 -4.07
N VAL A 130 5.25 -4.80 -4.95
CA VAL A 130 4.39 -5.37 -6.02
C VAL A 130 3.21 -6.14 -5.43
N PHE A 131 3.45 -6.94 -4.40
CA PHE A 131 2.41 -7.66 -3.68
C PHE A 131 1.39 -6.71 -3.03
N TYR A 132 1.86 -5.64 -2.38
CA TYR A 132 1.01 -4.61 -1.79
C TYR A 132 0.19 -3.86 -2.86
N LEU A 133 0.82 -3.48 -3.98
CA LEU A 133 0.17 -2.82 -5.11
C LEU A 133 -1.00 -3.65 -5.65
N PHE A 134 -0.88 -4.98 -5.69
CA PHE A 134 -1.98 -5.85 -6.09
C PHE A 134 -3.24 -5.66 -5.21
N PHE A 135 -3.09 -5.57 -3.88
CA PHE A 135 -4.21 -5.31 -2.98
C PHE A 135 -4.78 -3.91 -3.16
N MET A 136 -3.92 -2.92 -3.36
CA MET A 136 -4.33 -1.55 -3.62
C MET A 136 -5.14 -1.43 -4.92
N ILE A 137 -4.69 -2.05 -6.01
CA ILE A 137 -5.44 -2.10 -7.27
C ILE A 137 -6.80 -2.74 -7.07
N LYS A 138 -6.88 -3.84 -6.32
CA LYS A 138 -8.15 -4.51 -6.02
C LYS A 138 -9.09 -3.60 -5.24
N ALA A 139 -8.58 -2.88 -4.24
CA ALA A 139 -9.36 -1.93 -3.45
C ALA A 139 -9.84 -0.75 -4.31
N PHE A 140 -8.97 -0.17 -5.14
CA PHE A 140 -9.32 0.92 -6.05
C PHE A 140 -10.42 0.50 -7.04
N LYS A 141 -10.25 -0.64 -7.71
CA LYS A 141 -11.26 -1.19 -8.63
C LYS A 141 -12.61 -1.39 -7.93
N ALA A 142 -12.60 -1.85 -6.68
CA ALA A 142 -13.83 -2.00 -5.91
C ALA A 142 -14.56 -0.66 -5.73
N THR A 143 -13.87 0.47 -5.60
CA THR A 143 -14.51 1.82 -5.51
C THR A 143 -15.14 2.29 -6.82
N LEU A 144 -14.71 1.75 -7.96
CA LEU A 144 -15.19 2.15 -9.29
C LEU A 144 -16.40 1.33 -9.75
N GLN A 145 -16.61 0.14 -9.18
CA GLN A 145 -17.77 -0.70 -9.48
C GLN A 145 -19.06 -0.03 -8.99
N LYS A 146 -19.99 0.19 -9.93
CA LYS A 146 -21.34 0.71 -9.65
C LYS A 146 -22.00 -0.13 -8.54
N VAL A 147 -22.66 0.55 -7.60
CA VAL A 147 -23.54 -0.11 -6.63
C VAL A 147 -24.73 -0.68 -7.42
N VAL A 148 -24.81 -2.00 -7.54
CA VAL A 148 -26.06 -2.63 -7.95
C VAL A 148 -26.97 -2.56 -6.73
N ILE A 149 -27.86 -1.58 -6.71
CA ILE A 149 -28.93 -1.52 -5.72
C ILE A 149 -29.89 -2.64 -6.12
N ALA A 150 -29.81 -3.77 -5.42
CA ALA A 150 -30.88 -4.75 -5.45
C ALA A 150 -32.07 -4.10 -4.74
N TYR A 151 -33.15 -3.85 -5.48
CA TYR A 151 -34.45 -3.58 -4.87
C TYR A 151 -34.96 -4.93 -4.37
N ASP A 152 -34.94 -5.13 -3.05
CA ASP A 152 -35.74 -6.15 -2.37
C ASP A 152 -37.10 -5.55 -1.97
#